data_AF-A0A1P8YYE7-F1
#
_entry.id   AF-A0A1P8YYE7-F1
#
_cell.length_a   1.000
_cell.length_b   1.000
_cell.length_c   1.000
_cell.angle_alpha   90.00
_cell.angle_beta   90.00
_cell.angle_gamma   90.00
#
_symmetry.space_group_name_H-M   'P 1'
#
loop_
_entity.id
_entity.type
_entity.pdbx_description
1 polymer ?
#
loop_
_entity_poly.entity_id
_entity_poly.type
_entity_poly.pdbx_seq_one_letter_code
_entity_poly.pdbx_strand_id
1 'polypeptide(L)'
;ALFVASALAAPAGDEGCPGGILHNVPLCCATNVLGVATLDCGTPTVPVLTPAQFQSHCAGKGKQPVCCSIPAAGLGLLCEKPVGTQ
;
A
#
# COMPACT_ATOMS: atom_id res chain seq x y z
N ALA A 1 -10.76 -3.40 -26.24
CA ALA A 1 -10.91 -3.10 -24.80
C ALA A 1 -9.56 -2.59 -24.30
N LEU A 2 -9.50 -1.35 -23.82
CA LEU A 2 -8.30 -0.72 -23.28
C LEU A 2 -8.66 -0.25 -21.88
N PHE A 3 -8.32 -1.04 -20.86
CA PHE A 3 -8.36 -0.57 -19.48
C PHE A 3 -7.12 0.29 -19.26
N VAL A 4 -7.24 1.59 -19.51
CA VAL A 4 -6.21 2.57 -19.17
C VAL A 4 -6.21 2.70 -17.66
N ALA A 5 -5.39 1.89 -16.98
CA ALA A 5 -5.14 2.05 -15.56
C ALA A 5 -4.22 3.27 -15.40
N SER A 6 -4.81 4.44 -15.22
CA SER A 6 -4.09 5.62 -14.73
C SER A 6 -3.59 5.31 -13.32
N ALA A 7 -2.29 5.03 -13.19
CA ALA A 7 -1.62 5.07 -11.91
C ALA A 7 -1.62 6.54 -11.44
N LEU A 8 -2.67 6.92 -10.72
CA LEU A 8 -2.67 8.14 -9.92
C LEU A 8 -1.60 7.93 -8.86
N ALA A 9 -0.39 8.41 -9.13
CA ALA A 9 0.56 8.74 -8.07
C ALA A 9 -0.13 9.83 -7.24
N ALA A 10 -0.86 9.41 -6.21
CA ALA A 10 -1.42 10.32 -5.23
C ALA A 10 -0.26 11.17 -4.69
N PRO A 11 -0.48 12.46 -4.41
CA PRO A 11 0.53 13.27 -3.74
C PRO A 11 0.91 12.52 -2.48
N ALA A 12 2.22 12.36 -2.24
CA ALA A 12 2.75 11.75 -1.03
C ALA A 12 2.14 12.48 0.17
N GLY A 13 1.07 11.90 0.72
CA GLY A 13 0.64 12.24 2.04
C GLY A 13 1.69 11.67 2.98
N ASP A 14 1.76 12.21 4.19
CA ASP A 14 2.55 11.56 5.23
C ASP A 14 1.75 10.35 5.75
N GLU A 15 1.32 9.44 4.86
CA GLU A 15 0.56 8.23 5.22
C GLU A 15 1.40 7.20 5.99
N GLY A 16 2.65 7.55 6.30
CA GLY A 16 3.60 6.71 7.02
C GLY A 16 4.53 5.92 6.10
N CYS A 17 4.38 6.04 4.77
CA CYS A 17 5.32 5.44 3.84
C CYS A 17 6.58 6.31 3.67
N PRO A 18 7.78 5.73 3.74
CA PRO A 18 9.00 6.48 3.50
C PRO A 18 9.01 7.01 2.06
N GLY A 19 9.32 8.30 1.89
CA GLY A 19 9.59 8.86 0.57
C GLY A 19 10.81 8.18 -0.07
N GLY A 20 10.78 7.97 -1.39
CA GLY A 20 11.88 7.33 -2.12
C GLY A 20 11.40 6.46 -3.29
N ILE A 21 12.28 5.57 -3.76
CA ILE A 21 12.04 4.66 -4.91
C ILE A 21 11.66 3.24 -4.43
N LEU A 22 11.96 2.92 -3.15
CA LEU A 22 11.61 1.66 -2.49
C LEU A 22 10.62 1.97 -1.36
N HIS A 23 9.55 1.17 -1.25
CA HIS A 23 8.51 1.27 -0.21
C HIS A 23 7.68 2.57 -0.24
N ASN A 24 7.53 3.20 -1.40
CA ASN A 24 6.77 4.45 -1.57
C ASN A 24 5.37 4.24 -2.17
N VAL A 25 4.91 2.98 -2.30
CA VAL A 25 3.59 2.66 -2.84
C VAL A 25 2.65 2.23 -1.71
N PRO A 26 1.67 3.05 -1.31
CA PRO A 26 0.70 2.67 -0.30
C PRO A 26 -0.28 1.63 -0.87
N LEU A 27 -0.36 0.46 -0.23
CA LEU A 27 -1.28 -0.62 -0.59
C LEU A 27 -2.04 -1.12 0.66
N CYS A 28 -3.23 -1.64 0.45
CA CYS A 28 -3.95 -2.42 1.46
C CYS A 28 -3.78 -3.92 1.14
N CYS A 29 -3.14 -4.68 2.02
CA CYS A 29 -2.84 -6.10 1.81
C CYS A 29 -3.42 -7.00 2.89
N ALA A 30 -3.80 -8.21 2.51
CA ALA A 30 -4.10 -9.27 3.48
C ALA A 30 -2.80 -9.75 4.15
N THR A 31 -2.83 -9.94 5.47
CA THR A 31 -1.71 -10.56 6.18
C THR A 31 -1.72 -12.06 5.92
N ASN A 32 -0.54 -12.65 5.75
CA ASN A 32 -0.38 -14.09 5.85
C ASN A 32 0.47 -14.47 7.04
N VAL A 33 0.35 -15.74 7.40
CA VAL A 33 0.94 -16.33 8.60
C VAL A 33 2.48 -16.39 8.55
N LEU A 34 3.10 -16.05 7.41
CA LEU A 34 4.56 -15.98 7.24
C LEU A 34 5.12 -14.56 7.30
N GLY A 35 4.29 -13.54 7.54
CA GLY A 35 4.77 -12.15 7.65
C GLY A 35 5.21 -11.53 6.31
N VAL A 36 4.96 -12.21 5.19
CA VAL A 36 5.28 -11.74 3.83
C VAL A 36 3.96 -11.53 3.10
N ALA A 37 3.40 -10.32 3.10
CA ALA A 37 2.09 -9.99 2.51
C ALA A 37 1.83 -10.75 1.19
N THR A 38 1.06 -11.84 1.23
CA THR A 38 0.72 -12.60 0.02
C THR A 38 -0.27 -11.80 -0.80
N LEU A 39 0.07 -11.59 -2.07
CA LEU A 39 -0.70 -11.59 -3.32
C LEU A 39 -2.07 -10.89 -3.42
N ASP A 40 -2.75 -10.58 -2.33
CA ASP A 40 -4.03 -9.88 -2.27
C ASP A 40 -3.84 -8.45 -1.74
N CYS A 41 -3.07 -7.70 -2.51
CA CYS A 41 -2.82 -6.28 -2.31
C CYS A 41 -3.66 -5.46 -3.29
N GLY A 42 -4.26 -4.37 -2.81
CA GLY A 42 -5.02 -3.44 -3.64
C GLY A 42 -4.62 -2.01 -3.34
N THR A 43 -4.65 -1.15 -4.36
CA THR A 43 -4.47 0.28 -4.18
C THR A 43 -5.65 0.87 -3.39
N PRO A 44 -5.40 1.86 -2.52
CA PRO A 44 -6.46 2.66 -1.94
C PRO A 44 -7.33 3.27 -3.05
N THR A 45 -8.65 3.25 -2.86
CA THR A 45 -9.62 3.79 -3.83
C THR A 45 -9.91 5.28 -3.59
N VAL A 46 -9.31 5.84 -2.55
CA VAL A 46 -9.37 7.25 -2.16
C VAL A 46 -7.98 7.70 -1.73
N PRO A 47 -7.67 9.00 -1.77
CA PRO A 47 -6.44 9.52 -1.18
C PRO A 47 -6.38 9.19 0.32
N VAL A 48 -5.26 8.62 0.76
CA VAL A 48 -4.95 8.38 2.16
C VAL A 48 -3.79 9.31 2.50
N LEU A 49 -4.04 10.40 3.22
CA LEU A 49 -3.04 11.46 3.38
C LEU A 49 -2.32 11.42 4.74
N THR A 50 -2.80 10.58 5.64
CA THR A 50 -2.28 10.43 7.01
C THR A 50 -2.28 8.96 7.42
N PRO A 51 -1.47 8.54 8.41
CA PRO A 51 -1.39 7.14 8.81
C PRO A 51 -2.74 6.64 9.35
N ALA A 52 -3.47 7.49 10.07
CA ALA A 52 -4.80 7.19 10.59
C ALA A 52 -5.83 6.97 9.46
N GLN A 53 -5.81 7.81 8.42
CA GLN A 53 -6.67 7.60 7.25
C GLN A 53 -6.32 6.31 6.52
N PHE A 54 -5.02 6.05 6.34
CA PHE A 54 -4.56 4.85 5.66
C PHE A 54 -4.97 3.59 6.41
N GLN A 55 -4.76 3.56 7.72
CA GLN A 55 -5.17 2.46 8.59
C GLN A 55 -6.68 2.24 8.58
N SER A 56 -7.47 3.30 8.77
CA SER A 56 -8.94 3.21 8.76
C SER A 56 -9.47 2.69 7.42
N HIS A 57 -8.94 3.20 6.32
CA HIS A 57 -9.35 2.80 4.97
C HIS A 57 -9.05 1.33 4.68
N CYS A 58 -7.84 0.85 5.01
CA CYS A 58 -7.50 -0.56 4.80
C CYS A 58 -8.28 -1.48 5.75
N ALA A 59 -8.49 -1.09 7.00
CA ALA A 59 -9.29 -1.84 7.96
C ALA A 59 -10.75 -2.00 7.49
N GLY A 60 -11.33 -0.96 6.89
CA GLY A 60 -12.66 -1.02 6.26
C GLY A 60 -12.77 -2.05 5.12
N LYS A 61 -11.64 -2.49 4.56
CA LYS A 61 -11.57 -3.56 3.56
C LYS A 61 -11.13 -4.91 4.15
N GLY A 62 -10.99 -5.01 5.47
CA GLY A 62 -10.48 -6.21 6.15
C GLY A 62 -8.98 -6.46 5.91
N LYS A 63 -8.22 -5.41 5.61
CA LYS A 63 -6.80 -5.48 5.23
C LYS A 63 -5.93 -4.59 6.12
N GLN A 64 -4.61 -4.78 6.03
CA GLN A 64 -3.62 -3.94 6.70
C GLN A 64 -3.01 -2.93 5.73
N PRO A 65 -2.69 -1.71 6.19
CA PRO A 65 -1.94 -0.75 5.40
C PRO A 65 -0.48 -1.20 5.32
N VAL A 66 0.12 -1.15 4.13
CA VAL A 66 1.52 -1.47 3.90
C VAL A 66 2.15 -0.55 2.86
N CYS A 67 3.45 -0.33 3.00
CA CYS A 67 4.27 0.46 2.10
C CYS A 67 5.14 -0.47 1.27
N CYS A 68 4.80 -0.62 0.00
CA CYS A 68 5.44 -1.60 -0.88
C CYS A 68 6.34 -0.94 -1.94
N SER A 69 7.32 -1.67 -2.43
CA SER A 69 8.08 -1.27 -3.61
C SER A 69 7.23 -1.36 -4.89
N ILE A 70 7.61 -0.60 -5.92
CA ILE A 70 7.04 -0.77 -7.26
C ILE A 70 7.28 -2.23 -7.69
N PRO A 71 6.26 -2.95 -8.18
CA PRO A 71 6.43 -4.32 -8.61
C PRO A 71 7.45 -4.39 -9.75
N ALA A 72 8.68 -4.81 -9.42
CA ALA A 72 9.62 -5.31 -10.40
C ALA A 72 9.05 -6.65 -10.87
N ALA A 73 8.59 -6.69 -12.12
CA ALA A 73 7.92 -7.85 -12.70
C ALA A 73 8.70 -9.14 -12.40
N GLY A 74 8.11 -10.04 -11.61
CA GLY A 74 8.68 -11.35 -11.27
C GLY A 74 9.23 -11.53 -9.84
N LEU A 75 9.33 -10.46 -9.05
CA LEU A 75 9.72 -10.54 -7.64
C LEU A 75 8.54 -10.08 -6.78
N GLY A 76 8.22 -10.84 -5.72
CA GLY A 76 7.13 -10.49 -4.79
C GLY A 76 7.26 -9.06 -4.27
N LEU A 77 6.15 -8.43 -3.89
CA LEU A 77 6.17 -7.10 -3.29
C LEU A 77 6.96 -7.15 -1.98
N LEU A 78 8.02 -6.34 -1.89
CA LEU A 78 8.65 -6.05 -0.61
C LEU A 78 7.83 -4.95 0.04
N CYS A 79 7.24 -5.26 1.19
CA CYS A 79 6.31 -4.39 1.90
C CYS A 79 6.72 -4.26 3.35
N GLU A 80 6.62 -3.05 3.89
CA GLU A 80 6.87 -2.74 5.29
C GLU A 80 5.64 -2.08 5.92
N LYS A 81 5.51 -2.13 7.25
CA LYS A 81 4.45 -1.42 7.95
C LYS A 81 4.66 0.10 7.85
N PRO A 82 3.64 0.92 7.52
CA PRO A 82 3.76 2.37 7.51
C PRO A 82 3.95 2.89 8.94
N VAL A 83 4.83 3.88 9.09
CA VAL A 83 5.07 4.56 10.37
C VAL A 83 3.79 5.25 10.85
N GLY A 84 3.51 5.21 12.15
CA GLY A 84 2.33 5.86 12.72
C GLY A 84 1.02 5.08 12.54
N THR A 85 1.05 3.88 11.95
CA THR A 85 -0.08 2.93 11.97
C THR A 85 0.07 1.95 13.14
N GLN A 86 -1.04 1.55 13.77
CA GLN A 86 -1.06 0.55 14.85
C GLN A 86 -1.13 -0.88 14.32
#